data_AF-A0A2G8SA30-F1
#
_entry.id   AF-A0A2G8SA30-F1
#
_cell.length_a   1.000
_cell.length_b   1.000
_cell.length_c   1.000
_cell.angle_alpha   90.00
_cell.angle_beta   90.00
_cell.angle_gamma   90.00
#
_symmetry.space_group_name_H-M   'P 1'
#
loop_
_entity.id
_entity.type
_entity.pdbx_description
1 polymer ?
#
loop_
_entity_poly.entity_id
_entity_poly.type
_entity_poly.pdbx_seq_one_letter_code
_entity_poly.pdbx_strand_id
1 'polypeptide(L)'
;MLDGFLLQQEMPKSSLANPQDFREAHEWSFRSLAKTIVLKHGGIDPQKLLSLLVVPVAAMGVRERNRARTFHIHSYGLDVLDDIFASNPPAVAEWTALEPRRKTVTDAYRWHPNYAGLLPVNVSVYGLNLTFVEFLPQFRPSSPTPLLADGDAKEALLENILALAMGSINAGIPLRPVEGSGPEGTLLALPGRFVRGESGSWTWRALFSTWEEYTRGEHGELDNLLDSLGFRHTPAEIMIAFNTL
;
A
#
# COMPACT_ATOMS: atom_id res chain seq x y z
N MET A 1 11.82 5.18 31.72
CA MET A 1 11.90 6.60 32.14
C MET A 1 12.20 7.42 30.90
N LEU A 2 11.14 7.86 30.22
CA LEU A 2 11.17 8.85 29.14
C LEU A 2 9.85 9.61 29.30
N ASP A 3 9.86 10.59 30.20
CA ASP A 3 8.86 11.64 30.26
C ASP A 3 9.34 12.79 29.36
N GLY A 4 8.46 13.22 28.46
CA GLY A 4 8.76 14.26 27.49
C GLY A 4 7.49 14.71 26.79
N PHE A 5 6.62 15.38 27.55
CA PHE A 5 5.57 16.32 27.12
C PHE A 5 5.39 16.46 25.60
N LEU A 6 4.38 15.79 25.06
CA LEU A 6 3.67 16.25 23.87
C LEU A 6 2.19 16.32 24.23
N LEU A 7 1.68 17.55 24.21
CA LEU A 7 0.26 17.88 24.36
C LEU A 7 -0.57 16.94 23.49
N GLN A 8 -1.42 16.13 24.13
CA GLN A 8 -2.59 15.55 23.50
C GLN A 8 -3.52 16.71 23.12
N GLN A 9 -3.25 17.37 21.99
CA GLN A 9 -4.29 18.16 21.35
C GLN A 9 -5.32 17.18 20.81
N GLU A 10 -6.47 17.10 21.48
CA GLU A 10 -7.66 16.47 20.91
C GLU A 10 -7.98 17.15 19.58
N MET A 11 -7.68 16.46 18.47
CA MET A 11 -8.06 16.96 17.15
C MET A 11 -9.59 16.95 17.03
N PRO A 12 -10.22 18.03 16.53
CA PRO A 12 -11.66 18.09 16.36
C PRO A 12 -12.17 16.94 15.47
N LYS A 13 -13.14 16.16 15.97
CA LYS A 13 -13.74 15.02 15.25
C LYS A 13 -14.33 15.39 13.87
N SER A 14 -14.69 16.66 13.65
CA SER A 14 -15.30 17.16 12.42
C SER A 14 -14.29 17.58 11.32
N SER A 15 -12.98 17.53 11.58
CA SER A 15 -11.93 17.91 10.62
C SER A 15 -11.05 16.74 10.16
N LEU A 16 -11.31 15.52 10.63
CA LEU A 16 -10.52 14.34 10.29
C LEU A 16 -10.85 13.87 8.87
N ALA A 17 -9.85 13.87 8.01
CA ALA A 17 -9.97 13.30 6.68
C ALA A 17 -10.20 11.77 6.78
N ASN A 18 -11.04 11.26 5.89
CA ASN A 18 -11.57 9.91 5.94
C ASN A 18 -10.46 8.87 5.66
N PRO A 19 -10.11 7.98 6.60
CA PRO A 19 -9.12 6.92 6.38
C PRO A 19 -9.47 6.00 5.21
N GLN A 20 -10.77 5.81 4.95
CA GLN A 20 -11.25 5.05 3.81
C GLN A 20 -10.91 5.76 2.48
N ASP A 21 -11.11 7.07 2.39
CA ASP A 21 -10.79 7.84 1.18
C ASP A 21 -9.27 7.81 0.90
N PHE A 22 -8.45 7.87 1.94
CA PHE A 22 -6.99 7.76 1.82
C PHE A 22 -6.56 6.37 1.35
N ARG A 23 -7.17 5.32 1.91
CA ARG A 23 -6.94 3.93 1.51
C ARG A 23 -7.30 3.71 0.04
N GLU A 24 -8.47 4.18 -0.38
CA GLU A 24 -8.93 4.10 -1.77
C GLU A 24 -8.09 4.95 -2.75
N ALA A 25 -7.52 6.06 -2.27
CA ALA A 25 -6.58 6.85 -3.05
C ALA A 25 -5.32 6.04 -3.37
N HIS A 26 -4.84 5.22 -2.42
CA HIS A 26 -3.58 4.49 -2.47
C HIS A 26 -3.73 2.97 -2.58
N GLU A 27 -4.86 2.49 -3.10
CA GLU A 27 -5.19 1.05 -3.09
C GLU A 27 -4.09 0.20 -3.74
N TRP A 28 -3.58 0.62 -4.91
CA TRP A 28 -2.50 -0.09 -5.59
C TRP A 28 -1.26 -0.16 -4.70
N SER A 29 -0.83 0.98 -4.15
CA SER A 29 0.38 1.05 -3.32
C SER A 29 0.24 0.21 -2.06
N PHE A 30 -0.91 0.20 -1.38
CA PHE A 30 -1.13 -0.68 -0.22
C PHE A 30 -1.06 -2.17 -0.60
N ARG A 31 -1.70 -2.56 -1.70
CA ARG A 31 -1.64 -3.95 -2.20
C ARG A 31 -0.22 -4.36 -2.58
N SER A 32 0.51 -3.48 -3.27
CA SER A 32 1.88 -3.72 -3.69
C SER A 32 2.82 -3.85 -2.51
N LEU A 33 2.73 -2.93 -1.55
CA LEU A 33 3.46 -2.99 -0.28
C LEU A 33 3.22 -4.31 0.44
N ALA A 34 1.96 -4.70 0.60
CA ALA A 34 1.58 -5.90 1.32
C ALA A 34 2.09 -7.18 0.64
N LYS A 35 1.87 -7.31 -0.67
CA LYS A 35 2.35 -8.43 -1.47
C LYS A 35 3.87 -8.56 -1.40
N THR A 36 4.58 -7.45 -1.57
CA THR A 36 6.05 -7.43 -1.55
C THR A 36 6.62 -7.81 -0.19
N ILE A 37 6.10 -7.26 0.91
CA ILE A 37 6.56 -7.61 2.27
C ILE A 37 6.39 -9.11 2.52
N VAL A 38 5.24 -9.67 2.15
CA VAL A 38 4.96 -11.10 2.31
C VAL A 38 5.91 -11.96 1.46
N LEU A 39 6.15 -11.58 0.20
CA LEU A 39 7.05 -12.32 -0.69
C LEU A 39 8.49 -12.31 -0.18
N LYS A 40 8.97 -11.20 0.39
CA LYS A 40 10.29 -11.11 1.05
C LYS A 40 10.41 -12.06 2.24
N HIS A 41 9.29 -12.41 2.89
CA HIS A 41 9.25 -13.29 4.06
C HIS A 41 8.73 -14.70 3.75
N GLY A 42 8.92 -15.17 2.51
CA GLY A 42 8.63 -16.54 2.11
C GLY A 42 7.15 -16.85 1.82
N GLY A 43 6.31 -15.83 1.68
CA GLY A 43 4.88 -15.99 1.40
C GLY A 43 4.01 -15.93 2.66
N ILE A 44 2.75 -16.33 2.55
CA ILE A 44 1.77 -16.21 3.65
C ILE A 44 1.75 -17.38 4.62
N ASP A 45 2.58 -18.41 4.42
CA ASP A 45 2.64 -19.61 5.25
C ASP A 45 3.91 -19.56 6.12
N PRO A 46 3.83 -19.72 7.47
CA PRO A 46 2.61 -19.73 8.29
C PRO A 46 1.84 -18.41 8.19
N GLN A 47 0.54 -18.43 8.53
CA GLN A 47 -0.39 -17.30 8.41
C GLN A 47 0.16 -16.05 9.11
N LYS A 48 0.32 -14.97 8.34
CA LYS A 48 0.92 -13.70 8.81
C LYS A 48 -0.11 -12.60 9.00
N LEU A 49 0.24 -11.59 9.79
CA LEU A 49 -0.44 -10.30 9.93
C LEU A 49 0.52 -9.18 9.57
N LEU A 50 0.12 -8.33 8.62
CA LEU A 50 0.86 -7.10 8.32
C LEU A 50 0.27 -5.96 9.14
N SER A 51 1.08 -5.35 10.00
CA SER A 51 0.70 -4.16 10.76
C SER A 51 1.33 -2.92 10.13
N LEU A 52 0.52 -1.90 9.86
CA LEU A 52 0.95 -0.59 9.35
C LEU A 52 0.60 0.48 10.37
N LEU A 53 1.57 1.32 10.73
CA LEU A 53 1.35 2.53 11.52
C LEU A 53 1.38 3.74 10.59
N VAL A 54 0.28 4.49 10.56
CA VAL A 54 0.16 5.72 9.78
C VAL A 54 0.01 6.94 10.67
N VAL A 55 0.56 8.08 10.25
CA VAL A 55 0.54 9.35 10.98
C VAL A 55 -0.20 10.43 10.18
N PRO A 56 -1.12 11.21 10.78
CA PRO A 56 -1.83 12.27 10.06
C PRO A 56 -0.90 13.40 9.60
N VAL A 57 -1.04 13.85 8.36
CA VAL A 57 -0.25 14.98 7.79
C VAL A 57 -0.71 16.33 8.32
N ALA A 58 -1.95 16.44 8.83
CA ALA A 58 -2.45 17.67 9.46
C ALA A 58 -1.61 18.09 10.69
N ALA A 59 -0.91 17.15 11.32
CA ALA A 59 0.10 17.44 12.35
C ALA A 59 1.29 18.27 11.81
N MET A 60 1.40 18.45 10.48
CA MET A 60 2.41 19.24 9.78
C MET A 60 1.86 20.55 9.16
N GLY A 61 0.63 20.97 9.48
CA GLY A 61 0.12 22.31 9.14
C GLY A 61 -0.55 22.50 7.78
N VAL A 62 -0.82 21.43 7.03
CA VAL A 62 -1.45 21.49 5.69
C VAL A 62 -2.99 21.52 5.79
N ARG A 63 -3.63 22.55 5.21
CA ARG A 63 -5.11 22.76 5.24
C ARG A 63 -5.87 22.13 4.06
N GLU A 64 -5.17 21.57 3.09
CA GLU A 64 -5.81 21.02 1.89
C GLU A 64 -6.37 19.62 2.14
N ARG A 65 -7.67 19.44 1.89
CA ARG A 65 -8.36 18.13 1.98
C ARG A 65 -8.07 17.25 0.75
N ASN A 66 -6.80 17.08 0.42
CA ASN A 66 -6.39 16.15 -0.64
C ASN A 66 -6.42 14.72 -0.07
N ARG A 67 -7.29 13.87 -0.63
CA ARG A 67 -7.47 12.48 -0.19
C ARG A 67 -6.17 11.70 -0.14
N ALA A 68 -5.24 11.98 -1.06
CA ALA A 68 -3.96 11.29 -1.13
C ALA A 68 -2.92 11.75 -0.09
N ARG A 69 -3.13 12.89 0.57
CA ARG A 69 -2.15 13.50 1.52
C ARG A 69 -2.60 13.47 2.97
N THR A 70 -3.47 12.52 3.31
CA THR A 70 -4.07 12.51 4.64
C THR A 70 -3.13 11.94 5.70
N PHE A 71 -2.44 10.85 5.37
CA PHE A 71 -1.54 10.16 6.29
C PHE A 71 -0.23 9.80 5.59
N HIS A 72 0.84 9.62 6.36
CA HIS A 72 2.06 8.96 5.92
C HIS A 72 2.18 7.61 6.61
N ILE A 73 2.76 6.62 5.93
CA ILE A 73 3.26 5.41 6.57
C ILE A 73 4.50 5.77 7.38
N HIS A 74 4.42 5.54 8.69
CA HIS A 74 5.52 5.73 9.62
C HIS A 74 6.35 4.45 9.78
N SER A 75 5.68 3.30 9.96
CA SER A 75 6.34 2.01 10.11
C SER A 75 5.42 0.86 9.68
N TYR A 76 6.02 -0.30 9.47
CA TYR A 76 5.31 -1.56 9.25
C TYR A 76 5.97 -2.69 10.05
N GLY A 77 5.21 -3.73 10.34
CA GLY A 77 5.66 -4.97 10.96
C GLY A 77 4.94 -6.17 10.36
N LEU A 78 5.61 -7.32 10.31
CA LEU A 78 5.03 -8.57 9.82
C LEU A 78 5.22 -9.64 10.89
N ASP A 79 4.10 -10.12 11.43
CA ASP A 79 4.08 -11.05 12.55
C ASP A 79 3.35 -12.35 12.15
N VAL A 80 3.72 -13.47 12.75
CA VAL A 80 2.99 -14.73 12.60
C VAL A 80 1.78 -14.71 13.53
N LEU A 81 0.60 -15.06 13.03
CA LEU A 81 -0.63 -14.98 13.84
C LEU A 81 -0.59 -15.89 15.07
N ASP A 82 0.00 -17.08 14.95
CA ASP A 82 0.10 -18.01 16.07
C ASP A 82 0.93 -17.43 17.23
N ASP A 83 2.00 -16.69 16.92
CA ASP A 83 2.81 -15.98 17.92
C ASP A 83 2.03 -14.85 18.60
N ILE A 84 1.18 -14.15 17.83
CA ILE A 84 0.26 -13.14 18.36
C ILE A 84 -0.78 -13.80 19.29
N PHE A 85 -1.38 -14.91 18.89
CA PHE A 85 -2.38 -15.61 19.71
C PHE A 85 -1.79 -16.15 20.99
N ALA A 86 -0.54 -16.65 20.95
CA ALA A 86 0.17 -17.12 22.13
C ALA A 86 0.47 -15.98 23.13
N SER A 87 0.80 -14.79 22.63
CA SER A 87 1.18 -13.62 23.45
C SER A 87 0.00 -12.70 23.83
N ASN A 88 -1.11 -12.76 23.10
CA ASN A 88 -2.29 -11.91 23.30
C ASN A 88 -3.60 -12.73 23.14
N PRO A 89 -4.03 -13.47 24.18
CA PRO A 89 -5.24 -14.29 24.11
C PRO A 89 -6.53 -13.56 23.68
N PRO A 90 -6.77 -12.29 24.07
CA PRO A 90 -7.88 -11.50 23.53
C PRO A 90 -7.91 -11.41 21.99
N ALA A 91 -6.75 -11.39 21.32
CA ALA A 91 -6.68 -11.32 19.86
C ALA A 91 -7.33 -12.53 19.18
N VAL A 92 -7.43 -13.68 19.86
CA VAL A 92 -8.14 -14.86 19.35
C VAL A 92 -9.62 -14.57 19.16
N ALA A 93 -10.26 -13.93 20.15
CA ALA A 93 -11.67 -13.58 20.08
C ALA A 93 -11.96 -12.55 18.96
N GLU A 94 -11.09 -11.54 18.84
CA GLU A 94 -11.17 -10.55 17.76
C GLU A 94 -10.98 -11.20 16.38
N TRP A 95 -10.00 -12.10 16.27
CA TRP A 95 -9.78 -12.86 15.06
C TRP A 95 -10.99 -13.73 14.71
N THR A 96 -11.56 -14.47 15.66
CA THR A 96 -12.76 -15.28 15.43
C THR A 96 -13.96 -14.43 15.00
N ALA A 97 -14.14 -13.24 15.59
CA ALA A 97 -15.22 -12.33 15.22
C ALA A 97 -15.14 -11.85 13.76
N LEU A 98 -13.95 -11.81 13.17
CA LEU A 98 -13.72 -11.43 11.77
C LEU A 98 -13.91 -12.58 10.76
N GLU A 99 -14.24 -13.78 11.21
CA GLU A 99 -14.43 -14.95 10.33
C GLU A 99 -15.41 -14.71 9.18
N PRO A 100 -16.58 -14.07 9.36
CA PRO A 100 -17.49 -13.80 8.25
C PRO A 100 -16.86 -12.94 7.14
N ARG A 101 -16.09 -11.90 7.50
CA ARG A 101 -15.37 -11.06 6.51
C ARG A 101 -14.31 -11.87 5.77
N ARG A 102 -13.50 -12.68 6.48
CA ARG A 102 -12.51 -13.57 5.85
C ARG A 102 -13.14 -14.55 4.90
N LYS A 103 -14.26 -15.16 5.29
CA LYS A 103 -14.99 -16.09 4.45
C LYS A 103 -15.51 -15.43 3.18
N THR A 104 -16.10 -14.23 3.28
CA THR A 104 -16.55 -13.47 2.10
C THR A 104 -15.42 -13.22 1.11
N VAL A 105 -14.26 -12.76 1.56
CA VAL A 105 -13.12 -12.50 0.67
C VAL A 105 -12.55 -13.82 0.11
N THR A 106 -12.40 -14.85 0.94
CA THR A 106 -11.94 -16.16 0.48
C THR A 106 -12.86 -16.74 -0.59
N ASP A 107 -14.19 -16.71 -0.39
CA ASP A 107 -15.14 -17.24 -1.37
C ASP A 107 -15.08 -16.50 -2.71
N ALA A 108 -14.72 -15.22 -2.71
CA ALA A 108 -14.55 -14.41 -3.92
C ALA A 108 -13.30 -14.77 -4.74
N TYR A 109 -12.27 -15.38 -4.14
CA TYR A 109 -10.98 -15.66 -4.82
C TYR A 109 -10.56 -17.12 -4.83
N ARG A 110 -11.19 -18.00 -4.03
CA ARG A 110 -10.82 -19.42 -3.89
C ARG A 110 -10.82 -20.24 -5.19
N TRP A 111 -11.53 -19.76 -6.21
CA TRP A 111 -11.62 -20.41 -7.52
C TRP A 111 -10.39 -20.12 -8.39
N HIS A 112 -9.59 -19.11 -8.05
CA HIS A 112 -8.41 -18.74 -8.81
C HIS A 112 -7.28 -19.77 -8.56
N PRO A 113 -6.67 -20.36 -9.60
CA PRO A 113 -5.71 -21.46 -9.44
C PRO A 113 -4.47 -21.07 -8.63
N ASN A 114 -4.06 -19.81 -8.71
CA ASN A 114 -2.91 -19.30 -7.97
C ASN A 114 -3.26 -18.74 -6.58
N TYR A 115 -4.51 -18.81 -6.13
CA TYR A 115 -4.88 -18.29 -4.82
C TYR A 115 -4.10 -19.02 -3.72
N ALA A 116 -3.39 -18.26 -2.89
CA ALA A 116 -2.56 -18.75 -1.79
C ALA A 116 -3.29 -18.66 -0.46
N GLY A 117 -4.10 -17.61 -0.25
CA GLY A 117 -4.84 -17.34 0.98
C GLY A 117 -5.05 -15.84 1.21
N LEU A 118 -5.38 -15.44 2.44
CA LEU A 118 -5.61 -14.05 2.81
C LEU A 118 -4.49 -13.52 3.69
N LEU A 119 -4.03 -12.30 3.41
CA LEU A 119 -3.22 -11.53 4.34
C LEU A 119 -4.12 -10.52 5.08
N PRO A 120 -4.33 -10.66 6.40
CA PRO A 120 -4.85 -9.57 7.19
C PRO A 120 -3.82 -8.43 7.24
N VAL A 121 -4.30 -7.22 6.96
CA VAL A 121 -3.54 -5.97 7.07
C VAL A 121 -4.23 -5.09 8.10
N ASN A 122 -3.52 -4.84 9.19
CA ASN A 122 -3.98 -4.01 10.29
C ASN A 122 -3.38 -2.60 10.14
N VAL A 123 -4.20 -1.59 9.95
CA VAL A 123 -3.75 -0.20 9.83
C VAL A 123 -4.15 0.57 11.07
N SER A 124 -3.16 1.05 11.81
CA SER A 124 -3.36 1.86 13.02
C SER A 124 -2.99 3.31 12.75
N VAL A 125 -3.85 4.23 13.17
CA VAL A 125 -3.64 5.67 13.00
C VAL A 125 -3.12 6.28 14.30
N TYR A 126 -1.89 6.77 14.27
CA TYR A 126 -1.25 7.40 15.42
C TYR A 126 -2.06 8.59 15.93
N GLY A 127 -2.26 8.65 17.24
CA GLY A 127 -2.97 9.73 17.92
C GLY A 127 -4.50 9.69 17.84
N LEU A 128 -5.11 8.74 17.11
CA LEU A 128 -6.57 8.66 16.93
C LEU A 128 -7.24 7.43 17.55
N ASN A 129 -6.50 6.54 18.23
CA ASN A 129 -6.99 5.24 18.73
C ASN A 129 -7.90 4.53 17.70
N LEU A 130 -7.54 4.65 16.42
CA LEU A 130 -8.30 4.14 15.30
C LEU A 130 -7.49 3.08 14.60
N THR A 131 -8.07 1.90 14.49
CA THR A 131 -7.47 0.74 13.85
C THR A 131 -8.49 0.10 12.93
N PHE A 132 -8.09 -0.26 11.73
CA PHE A 132 -8.94 -0.99 10.79
C PHE A 132 -8.20 -2.16 10.16
N VAL A 133 -8.94 -3.24 9.94
CA VAL A 133 -8.42 -4.46 9.31
C VAL A 133 -8.99 -4.62 7.91
N GLU A 134 -8.09 -4.88 6.97
CA GLU A 134 -8.39 -5.30 5.60
C GLU A 134 -7.87 -6.72 5.37
N PHE A 135 -8.51 -7.46 4.47
CA PHE A 135 -8.06 -8.79 4.06
C PHE A 135 -7.69 -8.75 2.59
N LEU A 136 -6.39 -8.84 2.30
CA LEU A 136 -5.87 -8.80 0.95
C LEU A 136 -5.64 -10.22 0.44
N PRO A 137 -6.28 -10.64 -0.66
CA PRO A 137 -6.01 -11.95 -1.26
C PRO A 137 -4.57 -11.99 -1.77
N GLN A 138 -3.88 -13.09 -1.49
CA GLN A 138 -2.52 -13.36 -1.92
C GLN A 138 -2.53 -14.48 -2.95
N PHE A 139 -1.65 -14.35 -3.94
CA PHE A 139 -1.54 -15.27 -5.06
C PHE A 139 -0.10 -15.75 -5.19
N ARG A 140 0.08 -16.99 -5.62
CA ARG A 140 1.38 -17.52 -6.03
C ARG A 140 1.74 -16.90 -7.40
N PRO A 141 3.02 -16.57 -7.63
CA PRO A 141 3.47 -16.12 -8.95
C PRO A 141 3.09 -17.14 -10.03
N SER A 142 2.50 -16.68 -11.14
CA SER A 142 2.00 -17.55 -12.21
C SER A 142 3.11 -18.23 -13.01
N SER A 143 4.25 -17.54 -13.16
CA SER A 143 5.49 -18.03 -13.74
C SER A 143 6.63 -17.14 -13.22
N PRO A 144 7.74 -17.68 -12.71
CA PRO A 144 8.89 -16.84 -12.35
C PRO A 144 9.40 -16.18 -13.63
N THR A 145 9.27 -14.86 -13.74
CA THR A 145 9.99 -14.09 -14.76
C THR A 145 11.50 -14.36 -14.59
N PRO A 146 12.32 -14.27 -15.66
CA PRO A 146 13.76 -14.45 -15.55
C PRO A 146 14.40 -13.55 -14.48
N LEU A 147 13.84 -12.34 -14.29
CA LEU A 147 14.22 -11.39 -13.23
C LEU A 147 14.01 -11.91 -11.80
N LEU A 148 13.13 -12.90 -11.62
CA LEU A 148 12.83 -13.54 -10.34
C LEU A 148 13.58 -14.87 -10.14
N ALA A 149 14.30 -15.35 -11.15
CA ALA A 149 15.06 -16.60 -11.09
C ALA A 149 16.41 -16.42 -10.37
N ASP A 150 16.97 -15.21 -10.41
CA ASP A 150 18.13 -14.79 -9.63
C ASP A 150 17.66 -14.20 -8.29
N GLY A 151 18.16 -14.77 -7.17
CA GLY A 151 17.77 -14.38 -5.82
C GLY A 151 18.11 -12.93 -5.49
N ASP A 152 19.28 -12.44 -5.93
CA ASP A 152 19.72 -11.08 -5.64
C ASP A 152 18.93 -10.06 -6.48
N ALA A 153 18.69 -10.39 -7.76
CA ALA A 153 17.86 -9.57 -8.63
C ALA A 153 16.41 -9.48 -8.14
N LYS A 154 15.86 -10.61 -7.67
CA LYS A 154 14.53 -10.67 -7.06
C LYS A 154 14.45 -9.79 -5.82
N GLU A 155 15.42 -9.88 -4.93
CA GLU A 155 15.43 -9.10 -3.69
C GLU A 155 15.50 -7.59 -3.99
N ALA A 156 16.40 -7.18 -4.89
CA ALA A 156 16.51 -5.79 -5.31
C ALA A 156 15.22 -5.27 -5.97
N LEU A 157 14.55 -6.10 -6.79
CA LEU A 157 13.27 -5.75 -7.38
C LEU A 157 12.18 -5.57 -6.31
N LEU A 158 12.09 -6.49 -5.35
CA LEU A 158 11.12 -6.39 -4.24
C LEU A 158 11.39 -5.14 -3.40
N GLU A 159 12.66 -4.79 -3.13
CA GLU A 159 13.02 -3.53 -2.47
C GLU A 159 12.54 -2.31 -3.25
N ASN A 160 12.75 -2.28 -4.57
CA ASN A 160 12.29 -1.19 -5.42
C ASN A 160 10.75 -1.05 -5.42
N ILE A 161 10.01 -2.17 -5.48
CA ILE A 161 8.54 -2.15 -5.40
C ILE A 161 8.08 -1.61 -4.05
N LEU A 162 8.69 -2.09 -2.95
CA LEU A 162 8.35 -1.65 -1.60
C LEU A 162 8.60 -0.15 -1.43
N ALA A 163 9.75 0.31 -1.88
CA ALA A 163 10.15 1.70 -1.77
C ALA A 163 9.26 2.60 -2.65
N LEU A 164 8.89 2.17 -3.86
CA LEU A 164 7.92 2.87 -4.70
C LEU A 164 6.53 2.95 -4.06
N ALA A 165 6.04 1.85 -3.50
CA ALA A 165 4.74 1.78 -2.87
C ALA A 165 4.67 2.68 -1.62
N MET A 166 5.64 2.57 -0.71
CA MET A 166 5.72 3.42 0.48
C MET A 166 5.96 4.89 0.13
N GLY A 167 6.91 5.15 -0.77
CA GLY A 167 7.28 6.50 -1.18
C GLY A 167 6.15 7.22 -1.90
N SER A 168 5.38 6.53 -2.75
CA SER A 168 4.21 7.11 -3.41
C SER A 168 3.11 7.48 -2.42
N ILE A 169 2.86 6.65 -1.40
CA ILE A 169 1.93 6.97 -0.31
C ILE A 169 2.38 8.22 0.45
N ASN A 170 3.65 8.25 0.85
CA ASN A 170 4.21 9.33 1.65
C ASN A 170 4.40 10.65 0.87
N ALA A 171 4.60 10.58 -0.44
CA ALA A 171 4.60 11.75 -1.32
C ALA A 171 3.18 12.23 -1.67
N GLY A 172 2.15 11.45 -1.34
CA GLY A 172 0.78 11.73 -1.73
C GLY A 172 0.55 11.63 -3.25
N ILE A 173 1.27 10.71 -3.90
CA ILE A 173 1.20 10.42 -5.34
C ILE A 173 0.45 9.09 -5.51
N PRO A 174 -0.89 9.11 -5.65
CA PRO A 174 -1.67 7.89 -5.84
C PRO A 174 -1.32 7.22 -7.17
N LEU A 175 -0.91 5.95 -7.09
CA LEU A 175 -0.69 5.09 -8.25
C LEU A 175 -1.98 4.33 -8.57
N ARG A 176 -2.43 4.32 -9.83
CA ARG A 176 -3.62 3.56 -10.25
C ARG A 176 -3.40 2.79 -11.55
N PRO A 177 -3.88 1.54 -11.66
CA PRO A 177 -3.89 0.81 -12.92
C PRO A 177 -4.69 1.57 -13.99
N VAL A 178 -4.11 1.73 -15.18
CA VAL A 178 -4.77 2.39 -16.32
C VAL A 178 -4.80 1.46 -17.53
N GLU A 179 -5.94 1.39 -18.21
CA GLU A 179 -6.08 0.59 -19.43
C GLU A 179 -5.21 1.15 -20.56
N GLY A 180 -4.53 0.27 -21.29
CA GLY A 180 -3.62 0.65 -22.38
C GLY A 180 -2.29 1.27 -21.94
N SER A 181 -2.00 1.32 -20.63
CA SER A 181 -0.77 1.93 -20.10
C SER A 181 0.47 1.04 -20.24
N GLY A 182 0.31 -0.24 -20.55
CA GLY A 182 1.40 -1.21 -20.67
C GLY A 182 1.37 -2.00 -21.98
N PRO A 183 2.46 -2.71 -22.28
CA PRO A 183 2.56 -3.56 -23.45
C PRO A 183 1.51 -4.67 -23.42
N GLU A 184 0.98 -5.01 -24.60
CA GLU A 184 0.03 -6.13 -24.80
C GLU A 184 -1.24 -6.05 -23.92
N GLY A 185 -1.67 -4.84 -23.55
CA GLY A 185 -2.86 -4.63 -22.72
C GLY A 185 -2.62 -4.82 -21.22
N THR A 186 -1.37 -4.95 -20.79
CA THR A 186 -1.01 -4.99 -19.37
C THR A 186 -1.42 -3.69 -18.68
N LEU A 187 -2.07 -3.79 -17.51
CA LEU A 187 -2.44 -2.64 -16.69
C LEU A 187 -1.26 -2.23 -15.81
N LEU A 188 -0.51 -1.21 -16.22
CA LEU A 188 0.51 -0.60 -15.37
C LEU A 188 -0.14 0.45 -14.46
N ALA A 189 0.36 0.55 -13.23
CA ALA A 189 -0.04 1.65 -12.37
C ALA A 189 0.70 2.92 -12.76
N LEU A 190 -0.05 3.98 -13.03
CA LEU A 190 0.49 5.30 -13.36
C LEU A 190 0.36 6.23 -12.16
N PRO A 191 1.30 7.18 -11.98
CA PRO A 191 1.15 8.23 -10.99
C PRO A 191 0.09 9.23 -11.45
N GLY A 192 -0.65 9.76 -10.48
CA GLY A 192 -1.68 10.74 -10.73
C GLY A 192 -1.90 11.66 -9.56
N ARG A 193 -2.91 12.53 -9.70
CA ARG A 193 -3.36 13.44 -8.66
C ARG A 193 -4.87 13.51 -8.63
N PHE A 194 -5.44 13.72 -7.45
CA PHE A 194 -6.84 14.05 -7.33
C PHE A 194 -7.04 15.52 -7.67
N VAL A 195 -7.90 15.78 -8.66
CA VAL A 195 -8.36 17.12 -9.01
C VAL A 195 -9.82 17.27 -8.60
N ARG A 196 -10.19 18.46 -8.14
CA ARG A 196 -11.57 18.76 -7.78
C ARG A 196 -12.32 19.29 -9.00
N GLY A 197 -13.38 18.58 -9.39
CA GLY A 197 -14.25 19.00 -10.48
C GLY A 197 -15.20 20.14 -10.06
N GLU A 198 -15.93 20.70 -11.03
CA GLU A 198 -16.89 21.79 -10.83
C GLU A 198 -18.02 21.42 -9.87
N SER A 199 -18.44 20.16 -9.86
CA SER A 199 -19.42 19.62 -8.90
C SER A 199 -18.87 19.39 -7.49
N GLY A 200 -17.59 19.72 -7.26
CA GLY A 200 -16.90 19.55 -5.99
C GLY A 200 -16.41 18.13 -5.71
N SER A 201 -16.64 17.17 -6.62
CA SER A 201 -16.14 15.79 -6.52
C SER A 201 -14.64 15.71 -6.82
N TRP A 202 -13.96 14.73 -6.21
CA TRP A 202 -12.56 14.45 -6.48
C TRP A 202 -12.43 13.36 -7.54
N THR A 203 -11.70 13.66 -8.62
CA THR A 203 -11.40 12.72 -9.69
C THR A 203 -9.91 12.53 -9.78
N TRP A 204 -9.45 11.28 -9.79
CA TRP A 204 -8.06 10.97 -10.06
C TRP A 204 -7.75 11.20 -11.54
N ARG A 205 -6.64 11.86 -11.84
CA ARG A 205 -6.10 12.02 -13.20
C ARG A 205 -4.65 11.59 -13.21
N ALA A 206 -4.29 10.74 -14.17
CA ALA A 206 -2.91 10.38 -14.44
C ALA A 206 -2.09 11.63 -14.78
N LEU A 207 -0.79 11.61 -14.44
CA LEU A 207 0.14 12.68 -14.82
C LEU A 207 0.50 12.59 -16.32
N PHE A 208 0.56 11.36 -16.84
CA PHE A 208 0.85 11.01 -18.24
C PHE A 208 0.15 9.68 -18.58
N SER A 209 0.18 9.26 -19.85
CA SER A 209 -0.60 8.10 -20.34
C SER A 209 0.16 6.78 -20.28
N THR A 210 1.49 6.82 -20.38
CA THR A 210 2.38 5.66 -20.23
C THR A 210 3.69 6.07 -19.57
N TRP A 211 4.42 5.13 -18.98
CA TRP A 211 5.70 5.43 -18.33
C TRP A 211 6.78 5.92 -19.32
N GLU A 212 6.65 5.64 -20.60
CA GLU A 212 7.53 6.12 -21.68
C GLU A 212 7.34 7.62 -21.97
N GLU A 213 6.17 8.18 -21.66
CA GLU A 213 5.89 9.62 -21.81
C GLU A 213 6.47 10.45 -20.66
N TYR A 214 6.88 9.82 -19.55
CA TYR A 214 7.43 10.52 -18.40
C TYR A 214 8.72 11.26 -18.77
N THR A 215 8.67 12.59 -18.66
CA THR A 215 9.84 13.45 -18.83
C THR A 215 10.20 14.09 -17.49
N ARG A 216 11.46 13.90 -17.08
CA ARG A 216 11.99 14.47 -15.84
C ARG A 216 11.93 16.00 -15.88
N GLY A 217 11.53 16.62 -14.76
CA GLY A 217 11.38 18.07 -14.62
C GLY A 217 9.93 18.56 -14.80
N GLU A 218 9.03 17.74 -15.35
CA GLU A 218 7.62 18.10 -15.50
C GLU A 218 6.81 17.87 -14.20
N HIS A 219 7.30 16.98 -13.33
CA HIS A 219 6.57 16.49 -12.17
C HIS A 219 7.46 16.43 -10.93
N GLY A 220 7.85 17.58 -10.38
CA GLY A 220 8.88 17.66 -9.32
C GLY A 220 8.68 16.73 -8.11
N GLU A 221 7.45 16.46 -7.68
CA GLU A 221 7.20 15.50 -6.58
C GLU A 221 7.48 14.05 -6.99
N LEU A 222 7.13 13.68 -8.23
CA LEU A 222 7.46 12.38 -8.79
C LEU A 222 8.97 12.26 -9.02
N ASP A 223 9.61 13.32 -9.52
CA ASP A 223 11.07 13.37 -9.72
C ASP A 223 11.80 13.11 -8.39
N ASN A 224 11.41 13.83 -7.33
CA ASN A 224 11.97 13.67 -5.98
C ASN A 224 11.76 12.25 -5.44
N LEU A 225 10.57 11.68 -5.66
CA LEU A 225 10.30 10.29 -5.29
C LEU A 225 11.25 9.36 -6.02
N LEU A 226 11.31 9.42 -7.36
CA LEU A 226 12.14 8.54 -8.16
C LEU A 226 13.63 8.66 -7.84
N ASP A 227 14.13 9.87 -7.56
CA ASP A 227 15.50 10.11 -7.12
C ASP A 227 15.82 9.46 -5.79
N SER A 228 14.88 9.51 -4.84
CA SER A 228 15.06 8.92 -3.51
C SER A 228 15.17 7.39 -3.52
N LEU A 229 14.71 6.76 -4.60
CA LEU A 229 14.60 5.30 -4.69
C LEU A 229 15.87 4.64 -5.23
N GLY A 230 16.83 5.40 -5.78
CA GLY A 230 18.13 4.89 -6.22
C GLY A 230 18.04 3.71 -7.19
N PHE A 231 17.00 3.71 -8.04
CA PHE A 231 16.59 2.51 -8.76
C PHE A 231 17.65 1.96 -9.71
N ARG A 232 17.80 0.63 -9.69
CA ARG A 232 18.48 -0.13 -10.75
C ARG A 232 17.58 -0.41 -11.96
N HIS A 233 16.27 -0.25 -11.79
CA HIS A 233 15.24 -0.55 -12.78
C HIS A 233 14.33 0.65 -13.01
N THR A 234 13.84 0.82 -14.23
CA THR A 234 12.86 1.87 -14.52
C THR A 234 11.52 1.56 -13.83
N PRO A 235 10.69 2.58 -13.52
CA PRO A 235 9.34 2.34 -13.00
C PRO A 235 8.50 1.41 -13.88
N ALA A 236 8.63 1.49 -15.20
CA ALA A 236 7.93 0.59 -16.13
C ALA A 236 8.33 -0.89 -15.90
N GLU A 237 9.63 -1.18 -15.78
CA GLU A 237 10.14 -2.52 -15.49
C GLU A 237 9.64 -3.02 -14.14
N ILE A 238 9.62 -2.17 -13.11
CA ILE A 238 9.08 -2.48 -11.78
C ILE A 238 7.59 -2.86 -11.87
N MET A 239 6.79 -2.08 -12.60
CA MET A 239 5.35 -2.33 -12.77
C MET A 239 5.06 -3.61 -13.55
N ILE A 240 5.81 -3.86 -14.62
CA ILE A 240 5.70 -5.10 -15.42
C ILE A 240 6.05 -6.30 -14.53
N ALA A 241 7.16 -6.24 -13.80
CA ALA A 241 7.57 -7.33 -12.95
C ALA A 241 6.55 -7.58 -11.81
N PHE A 242 5.99 -6.52 -11.22
CA PHE A 242 4.94 -6.64 -10.20
C PHE A 242 3.70 -7.41 -10.67
N ASN A 243 3.30 -7.23 -11.94
CA ASN A 243 2.19 -7.97 -12.54
C ASN A 243 2.47 -9.47 -12.73
N THR A 244 3.74 -9.88 -12.67
CA THR A 244 4.15 -11.29 -12.77
C THR A 244 4.38 -11.97 -11.41
N LEU A 245 4.43 -11.19 -10.32
CA LEU A 245 4.59 -11.68 -8.94
C LEU A 245 3.32 -12.35 -8.39
#